data_AF-A0A1S8NJT3-F1
#
_entry.id   AF-A0A1S8NJT3-F1
#
_cell.length_a   1.000
_cell.length_b   1.000
_cell.length_c   1.000
_cell.angle_alpha   90.00
_cell.angle_beta   90.00
_cell.angle_gamma   90.00
#
_symmetry.space_group_name_H-M   'P 1'
#
loop_
_entity.id
_entity.type
_entity.pdbx_description
1 polymer ?
#
loop_
_entity_poly.entity_id
_entity_poly.type
_entity_poly.pdbx_seq_one_letter_code
_entity_poly.pdbx_strand_id
1 'polypeptide(L)'
;MGVNDIIKVGDNIKSLRKEKRISQKDMAAILKIPYSTYSNYENNNREPSAEMLNKIAKALNVNLAYLLGIQNHLKNASTLHRCLPDDNESISKIASIIKLCGFKINFNEFIGTDDEAEESLKIAIENDTIPLVYINDEKTTLNLTNSEFKEFTDKILHYVKFEMNELIKNK
;
A
#
# COMPACT_ATOMS: atom_id res chain seq x y z
N MET A 1 7.53 19.49 16.01
CA MET A 1 8.17 18.17 16.20
C MET A 1 8.07 17.46 14.86
N GLY A 2 9.20 17.08 14.26
CA GLY A 2 9.23 16.43 12.94
C GLY A 2 9.09 14.91 13.06
N VAL A 3 8.73 14.22 11.96
CA VAL A 3 8.61 12.75 11.95
C VAL A 3 9.96 12.09 12.29
N ASN A 4 11.06 12.81 12.01
CA ASN A 4 12.42 12.34 12.29
C ASN A 4 12.76 12.27 13.80
N ASP A 5 12.12 13.06 14.64
CA ASP A 5 12.35 13.07 16.09
C ASP A 5 11.74 11.82 16.77
N ILE A 6 10.79 11.16 16.10
CA ILE A 6 9.99 10.06 16.65
C ILE A 6 10.43 8.71 16.07
N ILE A 7 10.76 8.66 14.77
CA ILE A 7 10.87 7.39 14.02
C ILE A 7 12.26 7.19 13.38
N LYS A 8 13.10 8.23 13.28
CA LYS A 8 14.39 8.19 12.55
C LYS A 8 14.29 7.56 11.16
N VAL A 9 13.45 8.14 10.31
CA VAL A 9 13.11 7.59 8.99
C VAL A 9 14.34 7.38 8.10
N GLY A 10 15.38 8.21 8.26
CA GLY A 10 16.65 8.07 7.54
C GLY A 10 17.34 6.72 7.77
N ASP A 11 17.28 6.17 8.98
CA ASP A 11 17.91 4.89 9.31
C ASP A 11 17.19 3.72 8.63
N ASN A 12 15.86 3.80 8.51
CA ASN A 12 15.04 2.82 7.81
C ASN A 12 15.30 2.88 6.30
N ILE A 13 15.31 4.09 5.72
CA ILE A 13 15.66 4.29 4.29
C ILE A 13 17.01 3.63 3.99
N LYS A 14 18.01 3.89 4.84
CA LYS A 14 19.38 3.36 4.69
C LYS A 14 19.43 1.85 4.77
N SER A 15 18.69 1.27 5.71
CA SER A 15 18.65 -0.19 5.92
C SER A 15 18.01 -0.88 4.71
N LEU A 16 16.86 -0.39 4.26
CA LEU A 16 16.13 -0.93 3.10
C LEU A 16 16.92 -0.75 1.79
N ARG A 17 17.57 0.39 1.60
CA ARG A 17 18.45 0.59 0.43
C ARG A 17 19.58 -0.43 0.40
N LYS A 18 20.22 -0.69 1.54
CA LYS A 18 21.30 -1.69 1.65
C LYS A 18 20.80 -3.11 1.40
N GLU A 19 19.61 -3.46 1.86
CA GLU A 19 18.97 -4.75 1.57
C GLU A 19 18.80 -4.97 0.06
N LYS A 20 18.39 -3.92 -0.66
CA LYS A 20 18.27 -3.91 -2.13
C LYS A 20 19.61 -3.75 -2.85
N ARG A 21 20.73 -3.65 -2.13
CA ARG A 21 22.10 -3.45 -2.67
C ARG A 21 22.26 -2.23 -3.58
N ILE A 22 21.46 -1.18 -3.35
CA ILE A 22 21.53 0.07 -4.11
C ILE A 22 22.53 1.00 -3.41
N SER A 23 23.42 1.70 -4.13
CA SER A 23 24.30 2.70 -3.49
C SER A 23 23.56 4.02 -3.23
N GLN A 24 24.05 4.86 -2.32
CA GLN A 24 23.45 6.19 -2.10
C GLN A 24 23.47 7.05 -3.38
N LYS A 25 24.50 6.90 -4.22
CA LYS A 25 24.61 7.60 -5.51
C LYS A 25 23.55 7.13 -6.49
N ASP A 26 23.36 5.82 -6.60
CA ASP A 26 22.36 5.24 -7.50
C ASP A 26 20.95 5.61 -7.05
N MET A 27 20.70 5.59 -5.73
CA MET A 27 19.41 5.98 -5.19
C MET A 27 19.10 7.46 -5.43
N ALA A 28 20.09 8.34 -5.25
CA ALA A 28 19.95 9.76 -5.60
C ALA A 28 19.65 9.95 -7.10
N ALA A 29 20.29 9.16 -7.97
CA ALA A 29 20.04 9.19 -9.42
C ALA A 29 18.62 8.70 -9.76
N ILE A 30 18.15 7.61 -9.16
CA ILE A 30 16.78 7.09 -9.32
C ILE A 30 15.75 8.15 -8.91
N LEU A 31 15.99 8.82 -7.79
CA LEU A 31 15.10 9.85 -7.25
C LEU A 31 15.24 11.22 -7.94
N LYS A 32 16.22 11.35 -8.85
CA LYS A 32 16.55 12.59 -9.57
C LYS A 32 16.80 13.77 -8.62
N ILE A 33 17.57 13.54 -7.56
CA ILE A 33 17.98 14.56 -6.59
C ILE A 33 19.49 14.60 -6.41
N PRO A 34 20.06 15.71 -5.90
CA PRO A 34 21.48 15.75 -5.55
C PRO A 34 21.85 14.68 -4.52
N TYR A 35 23.01 14.06 -4.70
CA TYR A 35 23.56 13.07 -3.76
C TYR A 35 23.61 13.60 -2.32
N SER A 36 24.03 14.85 -2.14
CA SER A 36 24.08 15.49 -0.82
C SER A 36 22.72 15.57 -0.16
N THR A 37 21.66 15.86 -0.92
CA THR A 37 20.28 15.88 -0.43
C THR A 37 19.85 14.49 0.04
N TYR A 38 20.10 13.46 -0.75
CA TYR A 38 19.78 12.08 -0.37
C TYR A 38 20.59 11.61 0.86
N SER A 39 21.88 11.90 0.89
CA SER A 39 22.74 11.58 2.04
C SER A 39 22.25 12.27 3.32
N ASN A 40 21.74 13.50 3.22
CA ASN A 40 21.19 14.21 4.37
C ASN A 40 19.89 13.57 4.88
N TYR A 41 19.08 12.97 3.99
CA TYR A 41 17.91 12.17 4.40
C TYR A 41 18.34 10.94 5.20
N GLU A 42 19.28 10.14 4.69
CA GLU A 42 19.72 8.91 5.38
C GLU A 42 20.47 9.17 6.68
N ASN A 43 21.11 10.33 6.82
CA ASN A 43 21.81 10.71 8.04
C ASN A 43 20.90 11.44 9.04
N ASN A 44 19.60 11.51 8.78
CA ASN A 44 18.61 12.24 9.58
C ASN A 44 18.87 13.75 9.74
N ASN A 45 19.78 14.32 8.93
CA ASN A 45 20.10 15.76 8.91
C ASN A 45 19.03 16.59 8.22
N ARG A 46 18.18 15.95 7.42
CA ARG A 46 17.05 16.58 6.74
C ARG A 46 15.89 15.62 6.68
N GLU A 47 14.69 16.14 6.88
CA GLU A 47 13.46 15.35 6.71
C GLU A 47 13.02 15.35 5.23
N PRO A 48 12.75 14.20 4.62
CA PRO A 48 12.13 14.14 3.30
C PRO A 48 10.65 14.58 3.40
N SER A 49 10.15 15.29 2.39
CA SER A 49 8.72 15.61 2.31
C SER A 49 7.87 14.35 2.10
N ALA A 50 6.56 14.42 2.35
CA ALA A 50 5.64 13.31 2.09
C ALA A 50 5.70 12.80 0.64
N GLU A 51 5.84 13.72 -0.33
CA GLU A 51 6.02 13.34 -1.74
C GLU A 51 7.36 12.59 -1.96
N MET A 52 8.44 13.06 -1.33
CA MET A 52 9.75 12.40 -1.42
C MET A 52 9.74 11.02 -0.75
N LEU A 53 9.09 10.88 0.41
CA LEU A 53 8.92 9.59 1.07
C LEU A 53 8.18 8.59 0.18
N ASN A 54 7.13 9.03 -0.52
CA ASN A 54 6.44 8.20 -1.51
C ASN A 54 7.35 7.79 -2.67
N LYS A 55 8.19 8.70 -3.18
CA LYS A 55 9.18 8.37 -4.23
C LYS A 55 10.22 7.37 -3.73
N ILE A 56 10.70 7.53 -2.51
CA ILE A 56 11.66 6.60 -1.89
C ILE A 56 11.03 5.22 -1.70
N ALA A 57 9.80 5.14 -1.19
CA ALA A 57 9.07 3.89 -1.02
C ALA A 57 8.91 3.15 -2.36
N LYS A 58 8.51 3.86 -3.42
CA LYS A 58 8.43 3.33 -4.78
C LYS A 58 9.77 2.85 -5.30
N ALA A 59 10.84 3.64 -5.13
CA ALA A 59 12.18 3.30 -5.59
C ALA A 59 12.78 2.08 -4.86
N LEU A 60 12.41 1.86 -3.59
CA LEU A 60 12.79 0.67 -2.81
C LEU A 60 11.82 -0.50 -3.00
N ASN A 61 10.72 -0.30 -3.71
CA ASN A 61 9.61 -1.25 -3.87
C ASN A 61 9.09 -1.77 -2.52
N VAL A 62 8.77 -0.84 -1.61
CA VAL A 62 8.22 -1.11 -0.27
C VAL A 62 7.01 -0.23 0.01
N ASN A 63 6.21 -0.62 1.01
CA ASN A 63 5.11 0.22 1.52
C ASN A 63 5.66 1.42 2.30
N LEU A 64 4.98 2.57 2.24
CA LEU A 64 5.33 3.76 3.01
C LEU A 64 5.32 3.50 4.53
N ALA A 65 4.34 2.76 5.05
CA ALA A 65 4.28 2.35 6.45
C ALA A 65 5.49 1.48 6.85
N TYR A 66 5.97 0.63 5.93
CA TYR A 66 7.18 -0.17 6.14
C TYR A 66 8.45 0.70 6.11
N LEU A 67 8.53 1.66 5.17
CA LEU A 67 9.60 2.66 5.13
C LEU A 67 9.66 3.50 6.42
N LEU A 68 8.51 3.82 6.98
CA LEU A 68 8.37 4.54 8.25
C LEU A 68 8.48 3.63 9.47
N GLY A 69 8.74 2.32 9.32
CA GLY A 69 8.93 1.41 10.45
C GLY A 69 7.67 1.18 11.30
N ILE A 70 6.49 1.53 10.81
CA ILE A 70 5.19 1.40 11.51
C ILE A 70 4.77 -0.09 11.63
N GLN A 71 5.35 -0.98 10.82
CA GLN A 71 4.94 -2.40 10.74
C GLN A 71 5.75 -3.39 11.61
N ASN A 72 6.65 -2.95 12.48
CA ASN A 72 7.55 -3.87 13.22
C ASN A 72 6.94 -4.57 14.45
N HIS A 73 5.68 -5.02 14.38
CA HIS A 73 5.07 -5.87 15.41
C HIS A 73 4.13 -6.99 14.87
N LEU A 74 4.37 -7.53 13.67
CA LEU A 74 3.53 -8.61 13.12
C LEU A 74 4.24 -9.96 13.14
N LYS A 75 3.86 -10.84 14.07
CA LYS A 75 4.30 -12.25 14.12
C LYS A 75 3.24 -13.29 13.71
N ASN A 76 1.98 -12.94 13.46
CA ASN A 76 0.94 -13.96 13.15
C ASN A 76 -0.07 -13.48 12.10
N ALA A 77 -0.22 -14.26 11.02
CA ALA A 77 -1.01 -14.00 9.80
C ALA A 77 -2.50 -14.42 9.92
N SER A 78 -3.13 -14.22 11.08
CA SER A 78 -4.50 -14.73 11.35
C SER A 78 -5.54 -13.64 11.56
N THR A 79 -5.24 -12.37 11.28
CA THR A 79 -6.11 -11.23 11.64
C THR A 79 -6.72 -10.54 10.40
N LEU A 80 -6.79 -11.23 9.27
CA LEU A 80 -7.35 -10.76 7.99
C LEU A 80 -8.87 -10.47 7.97
N HIS A 81 -9.61 -10.53 9.09
CA HIS A 81 -11.08 -10.58 9.04
C HIS A 81 -11.84 -9.23 9.17
N ARG A 82 -11.28 -8.12 9.65
CA ARG A 82 -12.16 -7.11 10.31
C ARG A 82 -12.31 -5.72 9.67
N CYS A 83 -12.20 -5.53 8.35
CA CYS A 83 -12.38 -4.18 7.77
C CYS A 83 -13.08 -4.06 6.39
N LEU A 84 -13.89 -5.02 5.93
CA LEU A 84 -14.67 -4.84 4.68
C LEU A 84 -16.18 -4.84 4.93
N PRO A 85 -16.95 -3.90 4.35
CA PRO A 85 -18.41 -3.88 4.45
C PRO A 85 -19.09 -5.00 3.63
N ASP A 86 -19.84 -5.82 4.35
CA ASP A 86 -21.11 -6.54 4.10
C ASP A 86 -21.36 -7.56 2.97
N ASP A 87 -20.56 -7.74 1.91
CA ASP A 87 -20.85 -8.83 0.95
C ASP A 87 -19.66 -9.77 0.71
N ASN A 88 -19.37 -10.60 1.70
CA ASN A 88 -18.28 -11.58 1.70
C ASN A 88 -18.30 -12.53 0.47
N GLU A 89 -19.49 -12.77 -0.09
CA GLU A 89 -19.67 -13.63 -1.28
C GLU A 89 -19.26 -12.93 -2.59
N SER A 90 -19.60 -11.65 -2.75
CA SER A 90 -19.24 -10.85 -3.92
C SER A 90 -17.73 -10.59 -3.97
N ILE A 91 -17.13 -10.32 -2.81
CA ILE A 91 -15.68 -10.12 -2.66
C ILE A 91 -14.92 -11.40 -3.01
N SER A 92 -15.40 -12.57 -2.58
CA SER A 92 -14.80 -13.87 -2.91
C SER A 92 -14.82 -14.18 -4.41
N LYS A 93 -15.94 -13.87 -5.08
CA LYS A 93 -16.08 -14.02 -6.54
C LYS A 93 -15.13 -13.10 -7.30
N ILE A 94 -14.99 -11.85 -6.87
CA ILE A 94 -14.09 -10.87 -7.49
C ILE A 94 -12.62 -11.20 -7.23
N ALA A 95 -12.27 -11.64 -6.02
CA ALA A 95 -10.93 -12.13 -5.69
C ALA A 95 -10.53 -13.30 -6.60
N SER A 96 -11.48 -14.18 -6.92
CA SER A 96 -11.26 -15.30 -7.83
C SER A 96 -11.02 -14.83 -9.27
N ILE A 97 -11.80 -13.86 -9.77
CA ILE A 97 -11.62 -13.28 -11.12
C ILE A 97 -10.27 -12.56 -11.23
N ILE A 98 -9.90 -11.76 -10.24
CA ILE A 98 -8.65 -11.00 -10.24
C ILE A 98 -7.44 -11.95 -10.20
N LYS A 99 -7.55 -13.04 -9.43
CA LYS A 99 -6.56 -14.13 -9.43
C LYS A 99 -6.44 -14.84 -10.78
N LEU A 100 -7.55 -15.06 -11.49
CA LEU A 100 -7.53 -15.62 -12.85
C LEU A 100 -6.85 -14.68 -13.85
N CYS A 101 -6.94 -13.37 -13.65
CA CYS A 101 -6.28 -12.35 -14.45
C CYS A 101 -4.78 -12.18 -14.12
N GLY A 102 -4.22 -12.98 -13.21
CA GLY A 102 -2.80 -12.93 -12.81
C GLY A 102 -2.49 -11.93 -11.70
N PHE A 103 -3.49 -11.23 -11.17
CA PHE A 103 -3.31 -10.25 -10.11
C PHE A 103 -3.60 -10.86 -8.73
N LYS A 104 -2.85 -10.45 -7.70
CA LYS A 104 -3.09 -10.84 -6.31
C LYS A 104 -3.73 -9.68 -5.57
N ILE A 105 -4.83 -9.96 -4.86
CA ILE A 105 -5.44 -9.00 -3.94
C ILE A 105 -4.92 -9.30 -2.55
N ASN A 106 -4.50 -8.25 -1.85
CA ASN A 106 -4.13 -8.35 -0.45
C ASN A 106 -4.82 -7.23 0.32
N PHE A 107 -5.12 -7.52 1.57
CA PHE A 107 -5.69 -6.55 2.50
C PHE A 107 -4.60 -6.15 3.48
N ASN A 108 -4.58 -4.87 3.85
CA ASN A 108 -3.70 -4.45 4.93
C ASN A 108 -4.20 -5.06 6.25
N GLU A 109 -3.43 -5.97 6.84
CA GLU A 109 -3.66 -6.44 8.20
C GLU A 109 -3.21 -5.36 9.18
N PHE A 110 -4.14 -4.87 10.01
CA PHE A 110 -3.83 -3.94 11.10
C PHE A 110 -3.97 -4.69 12.42
N ILE A 111 -2.84 -4.90 13.12
CA ILE A 111 -2.82 -5.39 14.49
C ILE A 111 -2.72 -4.16 15.38
N GLY A 112 -3.80 -3.80 16.07
CA GLY A 112 -3.78 -2.77 17.09
C GLY A 112 -3.10 -3.29 18.35
N THR A 113 -2.27 -2.44 18.96
CA THR A 113 -1.70 -2.71 20.29
C THR A 113 -2.41 -1.94 21.40
N ASP A 114 -3.27 -0.96 21.08
CA ASP A 114 -4.06 -0.18 22.04
C ASP A 114 -5.43 0.19 21.46
N ASP A 115 -6.48 0.08 22.27
CA ASP A 115 -7.90 0.22 21.88
C ASP A 115 -8.21 1.60 21.23
N GLU A 116 -7.54 2.68 21.62
CA GLU A 116 -7.75 4.03 21.06
C GLU A 116 -7.18 4.20 19.64
N ALA A 117 -6.08 3.49 19.33
CA ALA A 117 -5.46 3.53 18.00
C ALA A 117 -6.30 2.75 16.99
N GLU A 118 -6.96 1.66 17.42
CA GLU A 118 -7.89 0.91 16.58
C GLU A 118 -9.13 1.75 16.21
N GLU A 119 -9.71 2.47 17.17
CA GLU A 119 -10.87 3.32 16.93
C GLU A 119 -10.56 4.44 15.92
N SER A 120 -9.42 5.11 16.09
CA SER A 120 -8.99 6.20 15.20
C SER A 120 -8.67 5.70 13.78
N LEU A 121 -8.07 4.51 13.65
CA LEU A 121 -7.81 3.89 12.35
C LEU A 121 -9.11 3.47 11.67
N LYS A 122 -10.05 2.91 12.42
CA LYS A 122 -11.36 2.51 11.91
C LYS A 122 -12.12 3.71 11.37
N ILE A 123 -12.11 4.83 12.09
CA ILE A 123 -12.67 6.11 11.65
C ILE A 123 -11.95 6.61 10.39
N ALA A 124 -10.63 6.49 10.32
CA ALA A 124 -9.85 6.92 9.15
C ALA A 124 -10.14 6.06 7.90
N ILE A 125 -10.38 4.76 8.08
CA ILE A 125 -10.77 3.80 7.04
C ILE A 125 -12.21 4.06 6.58
N GLU A 126 -13.14 4.31 7.51
CA GLU A 126 -14.53 4.67 7.20
C GLU A 126 -14.62 6.00 6.44
N ASN A 127 -13.69 6.93 6.70
CA ASN A 127 -13.59 8.20 6.00
C ASN A 127 -12.73 8.16 4.71
N ASP A 128 -12.35 6.97 4.20
CA ASP A 128 -11.51 6.78 3.00
C ASP A 128 -10.14 7.49 3.02
N THR A 129 -9.65 7.86 4.20
CA THR A 129 -8.35 8.54 4.31
C THR A 129 -7.16 7.59 4.20
N ILE A 130 -7.40 6.28 4.31
CA ILE A 130 -6.37 5.23 4.27
C ILE A 130 -6.77 4.12 3.29
N PRO A 131 -5.87 3.71 2.37
CA PRO A 131 -6.12 2.58 1.48
C PRO A 131 -6.11 1.25 2.24
N LEU A 132 -7.18 0.48 2.07
CA LEU A 132 -7.39 -0.80 2.76
C LEU A 132 -6.97 -2.00 1.90
N VAL A 133 -7.08 -1.86 0.57
CA VAL A 133 -6.88 -2.94 -0.39
C VAL A 133 -5.72 -2.59 -1.30
N TYR A 134 -4.89 -3.58 -1.64
CA TYR A 134 -3.94 -3.41 -2.71
C TYR A 134 -3.93 -4.61 -3.67
N ILE A 135 -3.88 -4.29 -4.95
CA ILE A 135 -3.83 -5.25 -6.06
C ILE A 135 -2.43 -5.20 -6.62
N ASN A 136 -1.76 -6.34 -6.74
CA ASN A 136 -0.43 -6.40 -7.29
C ASN A 136 -0.24 -7.51 -8.33
N ASP A 137 0.67 -7.24 -9.26
CA ASP A 137 1.25 -8.18 -10.23
C ASP A 137 2.78 -8.16 -10.08
N GLU A 138 3.51 -8.99 -10.83
CA GLU A 138 4.99 -9.09 -10.81
C GLU A 138 5.70 -7.74 -10.99
N LYS A 139 5.02 -6.73 -11.54
CA LYS A 139 5.61 -5.43 -11.90
C LYS A 139 4.96 -4.20 -11.25
N THR A 140 3.73 -4.32 -10.73
CA THR A 140 2.93 -3.14 -10.31
C THR A 140 2.12 -3.40 -9.06
N THR A 141 2.02 -2.41 -8.18
CA THR A 141 1.16 -2.38 -6.99
C THR A 141 0.19 -1.20 -7.10
N LEU A 142 -1.10 -1.45 -6.95
CA LEU A 142 -2.18 -0.47 -6.94
C LEU A 142 -2.85 -0.48 -5.57
N ASN A 143 -2.79 0.63 -4.85
CA ASN A 143 -3.48 0.80 -3.57
C ASN A 143 -4.84 1.45 -3.82
N LEU A 144 -5.88 0.96 -3.15
CA LEU A 144 -7.26 1.41 -3.29
C LEU A 144 -7.86 1.68 -1.92
N THR A 145 -8.57 2.79 -1.78
CA THR A 145 -9.48 3.03 -0.64
C THR A 145 -10.68 2.09 -0.70
N ASN A 146 -11.49 2.06 0.35
CA ASN A 146 -12.70 1.22 0.37
C ASN A 146 -13.67 1.65 -0.72
N SER A 147 -13.89 2.95 -0.89
CA SER A 147 -14.74 3.49 -1.96
C SER A 147 -14.18 3.21 -3.35
N GLU A 148 -12.87 3.37 -3.56
CA GLU A 148 -12.24 3.07 -4.85
C GLU A 148 -12.31 1.58 -5.20
N PHE A 149 -12.13 0.71 -4.21
CA PHE A 149 -12.25 -0.74 -4.39
C PHE A 149 -13.71 -1.14 -4.68
N LYS A 150 -14.68 -0.49 -4.06
CA LYS A 150 -16.11 -0.69 -4.34
C LYS A 150 -16.47 -0.21 -5.75
N GLU A 151 -16.02 0.97 -6.16
CA GLU A 151 -16.26 1.48 -7.51
C GLU A 151 -15.62 0.59 -8.58
N PHE A 152 -14.39 0.11 -8.31
CA PHE A 152 -13.71 -0.83 -9.19
C PHE A 152 -14.47 -2.16 -9.33
N THR A 153 -14.94 -2.69 -8.19
CA THR A 153 -15.81 -3.87 -8.11
C THR A 153 -17.07 -3.69 -8.96
N ASP A 154 -17.78 -2.58 -8.80
CA ASP A 154 -19.00 -2.28 -9.54
C ASP A 154 -18.75 -2.17 -11.05
N LYS A 155 -17.64 -1.53 -11.45
CA LYS A 155 -17.24 -1.44 -12.87
C LYS A 155 -16.95 -2.81 -13.47
N ILE A 156 -16.22 -3.67 -12.78
CA ILE A 156 -15.95 -5.05 -13.25
C ILE A 156 -17.27 -5.80 -13.44
N LEU A 157 -18.14 -5.77 -12.43
CA LEU A 157 -19.40 -6.50 -12.47
C LEU A 157 -20.30 -6.01 -13.61
N HIS A 158 -20.35 -4.69 -13.82
CA HIS A 158 -21.08 -4.08 -14.93
C HIS A 158 -20.52 -4.54 -16.28
N TYR A 159 -19.21 -4.48 -16.46
CA TYR A 159 -18.55 -4.88 -17.71
C TYR A 159 -18.79 -6.36 -18.04
N VAL A 160 -18.62 -7.26 -17.07
CA VAL A 160 -18.85 -8.70 -17.27
C VAL A 160 -20.32 -8.97 -17.63
N LYS A 161 -21.28 -8.34 -16.94
CA LYS A 161 -22.71 -8.49 -17.26
C LYS A 161 -23.03 -7.97 -18.66
N PHE A 162 -22.43 -6.85 -19.06
CA PHE A 162 -22.63 -6.28 -20.38
C PHE A 162 -22.16 -7.23 -21.49
N GLU A 163 -20.90 -7.71 -21.41
CA GLU A 163 -20.34 -8.63 -22.42
C GLU A 163 -21.11 -9.95 -22.50
N MET A 164 -21.52 -10.51 -21.35
CA MET A 164 -22.34 -11.73 -21.33
C MET A 164 -23.69 -11.53 -22.04
N ASN A 165 -24.36 -10.40 -21.81
CA ASN A 165 -25.65 -10.11 -22.44
C ASN A 165 -25.51 -9.90 -23.96
N GLU A 166 -24.43 -9.26 -24.41
CA GLU A 166 -24.16 -9.11 -25.85
C GLU A 166 -23.89 -10.46 -26.52
N LEU A 167 -23.14 -11.36 -25.88
CA LEU A 167 -22.92 -12.71 -26.39
C LEU A 167 -24.21 -13.55 -26.44
N ILE A 168 -25.13 -13.35 -25.49
CA ILE A 168 -26.43 -14.01 -25.48
C ILE A 168 -27.32 -13.48 -26.61
N LYS A 169 -27.34 -12.17 -26.85
CA LYS A 169 -28.14 -11.56 -27.94
C LYS A 169 -27.65 -11.96 -29.34
N ASN A 170 -26.35 -12.23 -29.48
CA ASN A 170 -25.71 -12.56 -30.75
C ASN A 170 -25.69 -14.08 -31.05
N LYS A 171 -26.35 -14.89 -30.23
CA LYS A 171 -26.60 -16.33 -30.46
C LYS A 171 -28.07 -16.59 -30.78
#